data_AF-B0EF41-F1
#
_entry.id   AF-B0EF41-F1
#
_cell.length_a   1.000
_cell.length_b   1.000
_cell.length_c   1.000
_cell.angle_alpha   90.00
_cell.angle_beta   90.00
_cell.angle_gamma   90.00
#
_symmetry.space_group_name_H-M   'P 1'
#
loop_
_entity.id
_entity.type
_entity.pdbx_description
1 polymer ?
#
loop_
_entity_poly.entity_id
_entity_poly.type
_entity_poly.pdbx_seq_one_letter_code
_entity_poly.pdbx_strand_id
1 'polypeptide(L)'
;MNDKKYQCSIPEPKNQTLSNEEQLKKIESELTNCYSYNNGYYLYVLCPGKNITQTRVLNGFTLERNILGQRLNFINFDKNSIQERYVDGSYCLGKKGNRKTIVEYSCLIENVTTPMVISITEVECVYHIKWQIPAICKHQSFVDWNLPKTIRCCADIIQENETTRKKIQENELQKDIELMNKEEKSTK
;
A
#
# COMPACT_ATOMS: atom_id res chain seq x y z
N MET A 1 10.77 -31.24 -7.96
CA MET A 1 9.40 -30.74 -7.73
C MET A 1 9.47 -29.86 -6.49
N ASN A 2 9.08 -28.59 -6.58
CA ASN A 2 9.34 -27.62 -5.50
C ASN A 2 8.35 -27.80 -4.34
N ASP A 3 8.87 -28.09 -3.15
CA ASP A 3 8.15 -28.20 -1.87
C ASP A 3 7.63 -26.82 -1.39
N LYS A 4 6.70 -26.22 -2.11
CA LYS A 4 6.00 -25.02 -1.64
C LYS A 4 4.95 -25.44 -0.61
N LYS A 5 5.11 -25.01 0.64
CA LYS A 5 4.06 -25.11 1.67
C LYS A 5 3.08 -23.96 1.50
N TYR A 6 1.80 -24.25 1.66
CA TYR A 6 0.74 -23.26 1.53
C TYR A 6 -0.01 -23.16 2.86
N GLN A 7 -0.23 -21.93 3.35
CA GLN A 7 -1.11 -21.66 4.47
C GLN A 7 -2.48 -21.25 3.95
N CYS A 8 -3.50 -22.06 4.25
CA CYS A 8 -4.86 -21.81 3.80
C CYS A 8 -5.76 -21.37 4.96
N SER A 9 -6.65 -20.41 4.69
CA SER A 9 -7.68 -19.95 5.61
C SER A 9 -9.05 -19.93 4.92
N ILE A 10 -10.09 -20.23 5.69
CA ILE A 10 -11.49 -20.09 5.26
C ILE A 10 -12.02 -18.80 5.92
N PRO A 11 -12.44 -17.78 5.15
CA PRO A 11 -13.05 -16.59 5.71
C PRO A 11 -14.32 -16.96 6.49
N GLU A 12 -14.38 -16.61 7.78
CA GLU A 12 -15.60 -16.77 8.56
C GLU A 12 -16.69 -15.81 8.05
N PRO A 13 -17.95 -16.27 7.91
CA PRO A 13 -19.07 -15.39 7.60
C PRO A 13 -19.24 -14.40 8.75
N LYS A 14 -18.99 -13.12 8.49
CA LYS A 14 -19.14 -12.09 9.52
C LYS A 14 -20.63 -11.83 9.75
N ASN A 15 -21.12 -12.17 10.94
CA ASN A 15 -22.33 -11.57 11.49
C ASN A 15 -22.04 -10.08 11.71
N GLN A 16 -22.45 -9.22 10.77
CA GLN A 16 -22.12 -7.79 10.79
C GLN A 16 -23.26 -6.97 11.39
N THR A 17 -23.03 -6.46 12.59
CA THR A 17 -23.90 -5.50 13.30
C THR A 17 -23.55 -4.03 13.01
N LEU A 18 -22.41 -3.75 12.37
CA LEU A 18 -21.89 -2.39 12.13
C LEU A 18 -22.19 -1.92 10.69
N SER A 19 -22.54 -0.64 10.52
CA SER A 19 -22.69 0.00 9.21
C SER A 19 -21.36 0.11 8.46
N ASN A 20 -21.40 0.30 7.13
CA ASN A 20 -20.21 0.57 6.30
C ASN A 20 -19.36 1.72 6.88
N GLU A 21 -20.01 2.82 7.27
CA GLU A 21 -19.35 4.01 7.80
C GLU A 21 -18.70 3.73 9.16
N GLU A 22 -19.34 2.92 10.01
CA GLU A 22 -18.80 2.55 11.32
C GLU A 22 -17.59 1.63 11.18
N GLN A 23 -17.67 0.67 10.25
CA GLN A 23 -16.57 -0.21 9.94
C GLN A 23 -15.38 0.55 9.37
N LEU A 24 -15.63 1.50 8.45
CA LEU A 24 -14.59 2.35 7.89
C LEU A 24 -13.95 3.25 8.96
N LYS A 25 -14.75 3.88 9.83
CA LYS A 25 -14.24 4.67 10.97
C LYS A 25 -13.35 3.85 11.88
N LYS A 26 -13.72 2.59 12.15
CA LYS A 26 -12.89 1.67 12.93
C LYS A 26 -11.54 1.44 12.26
N ILE A 27 -11.53 1.14 10.96
CA ILE A 27 -10.30 0.95 10.20
C ILE A 27 -9.46 2.23 10.15
N GLU A 28 -10.08 3.39 9.94
CA GLU A 28 -9.40 4.70 9.99
C GLU A 28 -8.74 4.95 11.34
N SER A 29 -9.39 4.57 12.44
CA SER A 29 -8.81 4.72 13.78
C SER A 29 -7.59 3.83 14.04
N GLU A 30 -7.47 2.73 13.31
CA GLU A 30 -6.29 1.85 13.34
C GLU A 30 -5.14 2.41 12.48
N LEU A 31 -5.44 3.32 11.54
CA LEU A 31 -4.46 3.97 10.68
C LEU A 31 -3.99 5.29 11.30
N THR A 32 -2.95 5.24 12.12
CA THR A 32 -2.44 6.43 12.83
C THR A 32 -1.38 7.21 12.04
N ASN A 33 -0.76 6.57 11.05
CA ASN A 33 0.34 7.17 10.29
C ASN A 33 -0.17 7.97 9.08
N CYS A 34 0.53 9.05 8.77
CA CYS A 34 0.42 9.72 7.47
C CYS A 34 1.32 9.03 6.45
N TYR A 35 0.92 9.06 5.18
CA TYR A 35 1.64 8.45 4.08
C TYR A 35 2.03 9.52 3.07
N SER A 36 3.26 9.42 2.58
CA SER A 36 3.79 10.35 1.61
C SER A 36 4.09 9.65 0.29
N TYR A 37 3.75 10.31 -0.81
CA TYR A 37 4.11 9.88 -2.16
C TYR A 37 4.91 10.99 -2.83
N ASN A 38 6.08 10.66 -3.36
CA ASN A 38 6.94 11.61 -4.06
C ASN A 38 7.11 11.16 -5.51
N ASN A 39 6.75 12.04 -6.46
CA ASN A 39 6.89 11.77 -7.90
C ASN A 39 8.07 12.51 -8.55
N GLY A 40 9.01 13.02 -7.75
CA GLY A 40 10.17 13.79 -8.18
C GLY A 40 9.92 15.30 -8.30
N TYR A 41 8.67 15.74 -8.40
CA TYR A 41 8.33 17.17 -8.47
C TYR A 41 7.51 17.64 -7.27
N TYR A 42 6.54 16.83 -6.85
CA TYR A 42 5.68 17.09 -5.71
C TYR A 42 5.78 15.97 -4.68
N LEU A 43 5.72 16.39 -3.42
CA LEU A 43 5.46 15.52 -2.28
C LEU A 43 3.98 15.63 -1.92
N TYR A 44 3.26 14.52 -2.04
CA TYR A 44 1.88 14.39 -1.61
C TYR A 44 1.84 13.77 -0.22
N VAL A 45 1.00 14.30 0.67
CA VAL A 45 0.81 13.76 2.01
C VAL A 45 -0.68 13.47 2.21
N LEU A 46 -0.96 12.21 2.57
CA LEU A 46 -2.28 11.69 2.87
C LEU A 46 -2.29 11.21 4.32
N CYS A 47 -3.17 11.76 5.14
CA CYS A 47 -3.40 11.27 6.49
C CYS A 47 -4.86 10.86 6.60
N PRO A 48 -5.17 9.71 7.23
CA PRO A 48 -6.54 9.30 7.50
C PRO A 48 -7.34 10.42 8.17
N GLY A 49 -8.48 10.77 7.60
CA GLY A 49 -9.39 11.79 8.12
C GLY A 49 -8.89 13.25 8.03
N LYS A 50 -7.76 13.54 7.38
CA LYS A 50 -7.25 14.92 7.21
C LYS A 50 -7.23 15.33 5.74
N ASN A 51 -7.06 16.63 5.50
CA ASN A 51 -6.93 17.19 4.17
C ASN A 51 -5.70 16.64 3.46
N ILE A 52 -5.84 16.40 2.15
CA ILE A 52 -4.74 15.96 1.30
C ILE A 52 -3.94 17.17 0.88
N THR A 53 -2.61 17.08 0.99
CA THR A 53 -1.71 18.20 0.65
C THR A 53 -0.68 17.80 -0.38
N GLN A 54 -0.28 18.77 -1.19
CA GLN A 54 0.77 18.67 -2.18
C GLN A 54 1.78 19.78 -1.90
N THR A 55 3.05 19.44 -1.80
CA THR A 55 4.11 20.40 -1.51
C THR A 55 5.22 20.26 -2.54
N ARG A 56 5.69 21.39 -3.07
CA ARG A 56 6.89 21.45 -3.91
C ARG A 56 8.06 21.90 -3.04
N VAL A 57 9.11 21.08 -2.99
CA VAL A 57 10.32 21.36 -2.23
C VAL A 57 11.51 21.44 -3.20
N LEU A 58 12.33 22.47 -3.06
CA LEU A 58 13.56 22.65 -3.83
C LEU A 58 14.69 23.07 -2.88
N ASN A 59 15.82 22.35 -2.89
CA ASN A 59 16.96 22.62 -2.01
C ASN A 59 16.59 22.75 -0.52
N GLY A 60 15.60 21.99 -0.04
CA GLY A 60 15.10 22.04 1.33
C GLY A 60 14.10 23.16 1.62
N PHE A 61 13.85 24.07 0.68
CA PHE A 61 12.85 25.14 0.81
C PHE A 61 11.50 24.72 0.23
N THR A 62 10.42 25.01 0.95
CA THR A 62 9.06 24.84 0.44
C THR A 62 8.74 25.99 -0.51
N LEU A 63 8.57 25.69 -1.80
CA LEU A 63 8.20 26.68 -2.81
C LEU A 63 6.70 26.88 -2.91
N GLU A 64 5.95 25.79 -2.77
CA GLU A 64 4.49 25.79 -2.94
C GLU A 64 3.87 24.75 -2.03
N ARG A 65 2.71 25.08 -1.45
CA ARG A 65 1.87 24.15 -0.71
C ARG A 65 0.42 24.33 -1.15
N ASN A 66 -0.16 23.29 -1.71
CA ASN A 66 -1.55 23.24 -2.11
C ASN A 66 -2.33 22.25 -1.24
N ILE A 67 -3.54 22.65 -0.87
CA ILE A 67 -4.55 21.73 -0.34
C ILE A 67 -5.28 21.14 -1.55
N LEU A 68 -5.27 19.82 -1.70
CA LEU A 68 -5.93 19.14 -2.84
C LEU A 68 -7.41 18.86 -2.58
N GLY A 69 -7.84 19.07 -1.33
CA GLY A 69 -9.23 19.08 -0.93
C GLY A 69 -9.39 18.85 0.56
N GLN A 70 -10.55 19.23 1.05
CA GLN A 70 -11.07 19.01 2.39
C GLN A 70 -12.04 17.85 2.36
N ARG A 71 -11.95 16.98 3.37
CA ARG A 71 -12.77 15.77 3.45
C ARG A 71 -14.26 16.12 3.43
N LEU A 72 -15.02 15.51 2.54
CA LEU A 72 -16.47 15.55 2.55
C LEU A 72 -17.00 14.34 3.32
N ASN A 73 -18.10 14.49 4.07
CA ASN A 73 -18.76 13.37 4.76
C ASN A 73 -19.48 12.39 3.80
N PHE A 74 -19.13 12.43 2.51
CA PHE A 74 -19.71 11.57 1.49
C PHE A 74 -18.69 10.51 1.07
N ILE A 75 -19.04 9.25 1.36
CA ILE A 75 -18.25 8.07 1.02
C ILE A 75 -19.12 7.17 0.17
N ASN A 76 -18.58 6.72 -0.96
CA ASN A 76 -19.26 5.77 -1.83
C ASN A 76 -18.66 4.38 -1.61
N PHE A 77 -19.51 3.40 -1.40
CA PHE A 77 -19.13 2.01 -1.22
C PHE A 77 -19.59 1.23 -2.45
N ASP A 78 -18.64 0.66 -3.18
CA ASP A 78 -18.89 -0.19 -4.34
C ASP A 78 -18.25 -1.58 -4.14
N LYS A 79 -18.54 -2.52 -5.03
CA LYS A 79 -17.95 -3.86 -4.99
C LYS A 79 -16.42 -3.75 -5.15
N ASN A 80 -15.71 -4.13 -4.09
CA ASN A 80 -14.25 -4.07 -3.96
C ASN A 80 -13.63 -2.67 -4.09
N SER A 81 -14.38 -1.61 -3.85
CA SER A 81 -13.85 -0.24 -3.89
C SER A 81 -14.57 0.63 -2.88
N ILE A 82 -13.81 1.47 -2.16
CA ILE A 82 -14.37 2.54 -1.33
C ILE A 82 -13.82 3.84 -1.87
N GLN A 83 -14.72 4.77 -2.20
CA GLN A 83 -14.33 6.06 -2.76
C GLN A 83 -14.71 7.19 -1.80
N GLU A 84 -13.72 8.01 -1.49
CA GLU A 84 -13.86 9.20 -0.66
C GLU A 84 -13.60 10.45 -1.49
N ARG A 85 -14.45 11.46 -1.30
CA ARG A 85 -14.35 12.73 -2.03
C ARG A 85 -13.86 13.85 -1.13
N TYR A 86 -12.97 14.65 -1.69
CA TYR A 86 -12.42 15.86 -1.08
C TYR A 86 -12.68 17.04 -2.01
N VAL A 87 -13.15 18.16 -1.46
CA VAL A 87 -13.54 19.37 -2.21
C VAL A 87 -12.92 20.62 -1.60
N ASP A 88 -13.15 21.78 -2.21
CA ASP A 88 -12.73 23.07 -1.63
C ASP A 88 -11.24 23.14 -1.29
N GLY A 89 -10.40 22.55 -2.14
CA GLY A 89 -8.96 22.70 -2.08
C GLY A 89 -8.48 24.08 -2.53
N SER A 90 -7.17 24.26 -2.60
CA SER A 90 -6.53 25.48 -3.12
C SER A 90 -7.01 25.78 -4.55
N TYR A 91 -7.12 27.06 -4.88
CA TYR A 91 -7.50 27.52 -6.22
C TYR A 91 -6.54 26.99 -7.29
N CYS A 92 -7.09 26.42 -8.36
CA CYS A 92 -6.31 25.80 -9.42
C CYS A 92 -5.92 26.85 -10.48
N LEU A 93 -4.63 27.19 -10.53
CA LEU A 93 -4.13 28.16 -11.50
C LEU A 93 -4.25 27.58 -12.92
N GLY A 94 -4.97 28.28 -13.81
CA GLY A 94 -5.16 27.88 -15.21
C GLY A 94 -6.52 27.23 -15.53
N LYS A 95 -7.38 26.97 -14.54
CA LYS A 95 -8.78 26.53 -14.76
C LYS A 95 -9.73 27.22 -13.78
N LYS A 96 -11.03 27.25 -14.08
CA LYS A 96 -12.03 27.80 -13.16
C LYS A 96 -12.34 26.79 -12.04
N GLY A 97 -11.84 27.04 -10.82
CA GLY A 97 -12.34 26.40 -9.60
C GLY A 97 -11.28 25.98 -8.59
N ASN A 98 -11.77 25.42 -7.48
CA ASN A 98 -10.97 24.83 -6.41
C ASN A 98 -10.58 23.39 -6.74
N ARG A 99 -9.38 22.97 -6.34
CA ARG A 99 -8.93 21.59 -6.47
C ARG A 99 -9.86 20.63 -5.72
N LYS A 100 -10.06 19.45 -6.29
CA LYS A 100 -10.84 18.35 -5.72
C LYS A 100 -10.01 17.08 -5.78
N THR A 101 -10.26 16.16 -4.87
CA THR A 101 -9.60 14.84 -4.87
C THR A 101 -10.64 13.74 -4.72
N ILE A 102 -10.48 12.67 -5.50
CA ILE A 102 -11.20 11.42 -5.36
C ILE A 102 -10.16 10.38 -4.96
N VAL A 103 -10.30 9.84 -3.75
CA VAL A 103 -9.47 8.76 -3.23
C VAL A 103 -10.23 7.46 -3.44
N GLU A 104 -9.65 6.55 -4.20
CA GLU A 104 -10.10 5.18 -4.34
C GLU A 104 -9.24 4.27 -3.46
N TYR A 105 -9.85 3.72 -2.42
CA TYR A 105 -9.22 2.73 -1.56
C TYR A 105 -9.30 1.35 -2.18
N SER A 106 -8.15 0.67 -2.24
CA SER A 106 -8.04 -0.70 -2.72
C SER A 106 -7.33 -1.60 -1.71
N CYS A 107 -7.56 -2.90 -1.85
CA CYS A 107 -6.95 -3.96 -1.05
C CYS A 107 -6.10 -4.87 -1.97
N LEU A 108 -4.89 -5.26 -1.56
CA LEU A 108 -3.99 -6.17 -2.31
C LEU A 108 -3.44 -7.29 -1.40
N ILE A 109 -3.25 -8.48 -2.00
CA ILE A 109 -2.90 -9.76 -1.33
C ILE A 109 -1.42 -9.89 -0.99
N GLU A 110 -0.49 -9.25 -1.68
CA GLU A 110 0.87 -9.77 -1.67
C GLU A 110 1.83 -8.94 -0.83
N ASN A 111 2.25 -9.51 0.31
CA ASN A 111 3.41 -9.19 1.14
C ASN A 111 3.61 -7.74 1.62
N VAL A 112 2.70 -6.82 1.28
CA VAL A 112 2.75 -5.42 1.68
C VAL A 112 1.92 -5.24 2.95
N THR A 113 2.59 -5.01 4.07
CA THR A 113 1.97 -4.80 5.38
C THR A 113 1.61 -3.33 5.64
N THR A 114 2.11 -2.41 4.80
CA THR A 114 1.97 -0.96 4.98
C THR A 114 1.15 -0.33 3.86
N PRO A 115 0.26 0.64 4.14
CA PRO A 115 -0.44 1.38 3.10
C PRO A 115 0.49 2.07 2.11
N MET A 116 0.09 2.09 0.84
CA MET A 116 0.90 2.61 -0.26
C MET A 116 0.01 3.32 -1.28
N VAL A 117 0.45 4.50 -1.73
CA VAL A 117 -0.17 5.18 -2.87
C VAL A 117 0.31 4.52 -4.16
N ILE A 118 -0.63 4.02 -4.95
CA ILE A 118 -0.35 3.31 -6.21
C ILE A 118 -0.19 4.30 -7.35
N SER A 119 -1.06 5.30 -7.41
CA SER A 119 -1.03 6.31 -8.46
C SER A 119 -1.73 7.58 -8.02
N ILE A 120 -1.22 8.71 -8.50
CA ILE A 120 -1.87 10.02 -8.43
C ILE A 120 -1.92 10.58 -9.85
N THR A 121 -3.11 10.86 -10.36
CA THR A 121 -3.31 11.53 -11.65
C THR A 121 -4.13 12.79 -11.44
N GLU A 122 -3.86 13.82 -12.22
CA GLU A 122 -4.62 15.08 -12.20
C GLU A 122 -5.27 15.30 -13.57
N VAL A 123 -6.58 15.45 -13.56
CA VAL A 123 -7.38 15.78 -14.76
C VAL A 123 -8.28 16.95 -14.39
N GLU A 124 -8.05 18.10 -15.01
CA GLU A 124 -8.89 19.29 -14.80
C GLU A 124 -9.04 19.74 -13.34
N CYS A 125 -7.93 19.79 -12.59
CA CYS A 125 -7.92 20.13 -11.16
C CYS A 125 -8.63 19.12 -10.26
N VAL A 126 -8.98 17.95 -10.80
CA VAL A 126 -9.45 16.80 -10.05
C VAL A 126 -8.33 15.79 -9.96
N TYR A 127 -7.90 15.51 -8.73
CA TYR A 127 -6.91 14.49 -8.43
C TYR A 127 -7.62 13.15 -8.24
N HIS A 128 -7.13 12.12 -8.92
CA HIS A 128 -7.54 10.74 -8.70
C HIS A 128 -6.38 10.01 -8.03
N ILE A 129 -6.61 9.56 -6.81
CA ILE A 129 -5.60 8.85 -6.01
C ILE A 129 -6.08 7.42 -5.82
N LYS A 130 -5.25 6.46 -6.22
CA LYS A 130 -5.44 5.06 -5.84
C LYS A 130 -4.58 4.77 -4.62
N TRP A 131 -5.21 4.48 -3.50
CA TRP A 131 -4.54 4.27 -2.23
C TRP A 131 -4.80 2.85 -1.71
N GLN A 132 -3.75 2.06 -1.68
CA GLN A 132 -3.81 0.68 -1.23
C GLN A 132 -3.63 0.61 0.28
N ILE A 133 -4.57 -0.02 0.98
CA ILE A 133 -4.58 -0.12 2.44
C ILE A 133 -4.88 -1.58 2.85
N PRO A 134 -3.89 -2.34 3.36
CA PRO A 134 -4.12 -3.75 3.74
C PRO A 134 -5.22 -3.96 4.79
N ALA A 135 -5.39 -3.03 5.73
CA ALA A 135 -6.43 -3.12 6.75
C ALA A 135 -7.86 -3.08 6.17
N ILE A 136 -8.04 -2.45 4.99
CA ILE A 136 -9.36 -2.29 4.37
C ILE A 136 -9.89 -3.57 3.73
N CYS A 137 -9.03 -4.59 3.54
CA CYS A 137 -9.43 -5.92 3.10
C CYS A 137 -10.47 -6.58 4.03
N LYS A 138 -10.50 -6.18 5.31
CA LYS A 138 -11.48 -6.65 6.29
C LYS A 138 -12.84 -5.96 6.16
N HIS A 139 -12.96 -4.90 5.35
CA HIS A 139 -14.20 -4.15 5.13
C HIS A 139 -15.18 -4.93 4.26
N GLN A 140 -16.47 -4.83 4.55
CA GLN A 140 -17.52 -5.63 3.89
C GLN A 140 -17.67 -5.37 2.39
N SER A 141 -17.37 -4.14 1.94
CA SER A 141 -17.37 -3.79 0.51
C SER A 141 -16.39 -4.61 -0.33
N PHE A 142 -15.35 -5.19 0.27
CA PHE A 142 -14.40 -6.06 -0.43
C PHE A 142 -14.93 -7.49 -0.44
N VAL A 143 -15.97 -7.72 -1.24
CA VAL A 143 -16.72 -8.98 -1.27
C VAL A 143 -15.90 -10.13 -1.83
N ASP A 144 -15.06 -9.91 -2.86
CA ASP A 144 -14.19 -10.97 -3.38
C ASP A 144 -13.19 -11.44 -2.32
N TRP A 145 -12.94 -10.61 -1.29
CA TRP A 145 -12.14 -10.90 -0.10
C TRP A 145 -12.88 -11.56 1.05
N ASN A 146 -14.18 -11.39 1.10
CA ASN A 146 -15.05 -11.90 2.14
C ASN A 146 -16.05 -12.93 1.61
N LEU A 147 -15.79 -13.58 0.46
CA LEU A 147 -16.64 -14.64 -0.06
C LEU A 147 -16.70 -15.78 0.97
N PRO A 148 -17.86 -16.05 1.57
CA PRO A 148 -17.99 -17.18 2.47
C PRO A 148 -17.74 -18.46 1.67
N LYS A 149 -16.94 -19.38 2.22
CA LYS A 149 -16.62 -20.70 1.66
C LYS A 149 -15.58 -20.75 0.52
N THR A 150 -14.85 -19.67 0.24
CA THR A 150 -13.69 -19.73 -0.67
C THR A 150 -12.41 -19.98 0.14
N ILE A 151 -11.73 -21.11 -0.09
CA ILE A 151 -10.43 -21.41 0.53
C ILE A 151 -9.38 -20.45 -0.05
N ARG A 152 -8.70 -19.68 0.81
CA ARG A 152 -7.62 -18.77 0.42
C ARG A 152 -6.29 -19.31 0.93
N CYS A 153 -5.41 -19.67 0.01
CA CYS A 153 -4.08 -20.18 0.32
C CYS A 153 -3.01 -19.15 -0.04
N CYS A 154 -2.21 -18.74 0.94
CA CYS A 154 -0.97 -18.02 0.70
C CYS A 154 0.15 -19.06 0.50
N ALA A 155 1.01 -18.85 -0.48
CA ALA A 155 2.27 -19.59 -0.53
C ALA A 155 3.14 -19.09 0.61
N ASP A 156 3.50 -19.97 1.55
CA ASP A 156 4.57 -19.65 2.48
C ASP A 156 5.83 -19.56 1.61
N ILE A 157 6.35 -18.34 1.42
CA ILE A 157 7.78 -18.23 1.19
C ILE A 157 8.37 -18.72 2.51
N ILE A 158 8.86 -19.96 2.51
CA ILE A 158 9.68 -20.48 3.60
C ILE A 158 10.68 -19.36 3.88
N GLN A 159 10.53 -18.66 5.01
CA GLN A 159 11.58 -17.78 5.49
C GLN A 159 12.80 -18.68 5.52
N GLU A 160 13.77 -18.48 4.64
CA GLU A 160 15.02 -19.22 4.72
C GLU A 160 15.52 -19.00 6.13
N ASN A 161 15.39 -20.05 6.96
CA ASN A 161 15.78 -20.03 8.33
C ASN A 161 17.23 -19.52 8.33
N GLU A 162 17.62 -18.64 9.26
CA GLU A 162 18.99 -18.07 9.29
C GLU A 162 20.08 -19.17 9.24
N THR A 163 19.74 -20.38 9.70
CA THR A 163 20.55 -21.60 9.60
C THR A 163 20.81 -22.06 8.17
N THR A 164 19.85 -21.92 7.26
CA THR A 164 19.98 -22.26 5.83
C THR A 164 20.84 -21.22 5.11
N ARG A 165 20.66 -19.92 5.41
CA ARG A 165 21.56 -18.87 4.89
C ARG A 165 23.00 -19.05 5.34
N LYS A 166 23.22 -19.34 6.62
CA LYS A 166 24.57 -19.64 7.15
C LYS A 166 25.20 -20.86 6.46
N LYS A 167 24.43 -21.94 6.24
CA LYS A 167 24.91 -23.12 5.51
C LYS A 167 25.23 -22.86 4.04
N ILE A 168 24.43 -22.04 3.35
CA ILE A 168 24.71 -21.64 1.96
C ILE A 168 26.00 -20.82 1.91
N GLN A 169 26.16 -19.89 2.85
CA GLN A 169 27.32 -19.00 2.90
C GLN A 169 28.61 -19.72 3.31
N GLU A 170 28.55 -20.68 4.22
CA GLU A 170 29.68 -21.55 4.58
C GLU A 170 30.09 -22.47 3.41
N ASN A 171 29.12 -23.00 2.66
CA ASN A 171 29.39 -23.85 1.50
C ASN A 171 29.98 -23.08 0.31
N GLU A 172 29.61 -21.80 0.12
CA GLU A 172 30.21 -20.93 -0.90
C GLU A 172 31.67 -20.59 -0.52
N LEU A 173 31.93 -20.22 0.74
CA LEU A 173 33.28 -19.96 1.21
C LEU A 173 34.21 -21.18 1.09
N GLN A 174 33.69 -22.39 1.35
CA GLN A 174 34.44 -23.63 1.21
C GLN A 174 34.84 -23.91 -0.25
N LYS A 175 33.94 -23.62 -1.21
CA LYS A 175 34.22 -23.76 -2.64
C LYS A 175 35.27 -22.77 -3.13
N ASP A 176 35.24 -21.54 -2.63
CA ASP A 176 36.24 -20.52 -3.00
C ASP A 176 37.64 -20.91 -2.47
N ILE A 177 37.71 -21.46 -1.25
CA ILE A 177 38.96 -21.99 -0.67
C ILE A 177 39.47 -23.20 -1.48
N GLU A 178 38.60 -24.09 -1.93
CA GLU A 178 38.99 -25.20 -2.81
C GLU A 178 39.48 -24.74 -4.19
N LEU A 179 38.89 -23.68 -4.75
CA LEU A 179 39.33 -23.09 -6.02
C LEU A 179 40.74 -22.49 -5.88
N MET A 180 40.99 -21.69 -4.83
CA MET A 180 42.29 -21.07 -4.58
C MET A 180 43.40 -22.12 -4.38
N ASN A 181 43.12 -23.20 -3.65
CA ASN A 181 44.08 -24.29 -3.44
C ASN A 181 44.38 -25.08 -4.73
N LYS A 182 43.46 -25.08 -5.69
CA LYS A 182 43.64 -25.74 -6.99
C LYS A 182 44.47 -24.88 -7.94
N GLU A 183 44.34 -23.56 -7.87
CA GLU A 183 45.15 -22.60 -8.62
C GLU A 183 46.62 -22.56 -8.11
N GLU A 184 46.84 -22.64 -6.79
CA GLU A 184 48.20 -22.73 -6.23
C GLU A 184 48.92 -24.03 -6.61
N LYS A 185 48.20 -25.15 -6.75
CA LYS A 185 48.77 -26.43 -7.22
C LYS A 185 49.05 -26.48 -8.73
N SER A 186 48.51 -25.56 -9.52
CA SER A 186 48.77 -25.47 -10.96
C SER A 186 49.96 -24.55 -11.30
N THR A 187 50.50 -23.84 -10.31
CA THR A 187 51.58 -22.85 -10.50
C THR A 187 52.91 -23.29 -9.86
N LYS A 188 53.03 -24.58 -9.51
CA LYS A 188 54.26 -25.24 -9.05
C LYS A 188 54.61 -26.44 -9.91
#